data_AF-A0AAX6NSR5-F1
#
_entry.id   AF-A0AAX6NSR5-F1
#
_cell.length_a   1.000
_cell.length_b   1.000
_cell.length_c   1.000
_cell.angle_alpha   90.00
_cell.angle_beta   90.00
_cell.angle_gamma   90.00
#
_symmetry.space_group_name_H-M   'P 1'
#
loop_
_entity.id
_entity.type
_entity.pdbx_description
1 polymer ?
#
loop_
_entity_poly.entity_id
_entity_poly.type
_entity_poly.pdbx_seq_one_letter_code
_entity_poly.pdbx_strand_id
1 'polypeptide(L)'
;MAEEVPGDQVACPTIPAQGCGKSPGMDTPATRMPGEIDKPLISHHLVDSDGSLAEPPVGALKVGILGSGDFARSLATRLVGSGFSVVVGSRNPKRTAGLFPSSAQVTFQEEAVTSPGIIFVAVFREHYSSLCGLSDQLAGKILVDVSNPTEQEHLRHLESNAEYLASLFPTCTVVKAFNVISAWTLQAGPRDGNRQVPICSDQPEAKRTISEMVHAMGFMPLDMGSLVSAREVEAMPLHLLPAWKVPALLALGLFVCFFAYNFTRDVLQPYVQEGKNKFYKLPVSVVNTTLPCVAYVLLSLVYLPGVLAATLQLRRGTKYHRFPDWLDHWLQHRKQIGLLSFFCAALHALYSFCLPLRRSHRYDLVNLAVKQMLTNKSHLWVEEEVWRMEIYLSLGVLALGTLSLLAITSLPSIANSLNWREFSFVQSTLGFVALVLSTLHTLTYGWTRAFEESRYKFYLPPTFTLTLLVPCVIILAKGLFLLPCFSRRLTKIRRGWEKDGAVKFTLPADSILAEKTSHV
;
A
#
# COMPACT_ATOMS: atom_id res chain seq x y z
N MET A 1 12.92 65.92 -0.17
CA MET A 1 13.88 65.81 0.95
C MET A 1 14.33 64.35 1.00
N ALA A 2 15.20 63.86 0.12
CA ALA A 2 16.28 64.52 -0.63
C ALA A 2 17.36 65.10 0.29
N GLU A 3 18.42 64.32 0.48
CA GLU A 3 19.80 64.78 0.59
C GLU A 3 20.68 63.71 -0.10
N GLU A 4 21.73 64.12 -0.80
CA GLU A 4 22.38 63.37 -1.89
C GLU A 4 23.91 63.44 -1.80
N VAL A 5 24.59 62.33 -2.18
CA VAL A 5 25.85 62.29 -2.98
C VAL A 5 27.14 62.86 -2.30
N PRO A 6 28.39 62.52 -2.74
CA PRO A 6 28.87 61.52 -3.72
C PRO A 6 29.61 60.33 -3.03
N GLY A 7 30.09 59.28 -3.70
CA GLY A 7 30.16 58.97 -5.13
C GLY A 7 31.60 58.69 -5.57
N ASP A 8 31.88 57.51 -6.13
CA ASP A 8 33.05 57.29 -7.01
C ASP A 8 32.87 56.04 -7.89
N GLN A 9 33.32 56.14 -9.15
CA GLN A 9 33.25 55.09 -10.16
C GLN A 9 34.66 54.70 -10.61
N VAL A 10 34.95 53.41 -10.79
CA VAL A 10 36.12 52.97 -11.58
C VAL A 10 35.70 51.83 -12.52
N ALA A 11 36.11 51.94 -13.78
CA ALA A 11 35.62 51.12 -14.90
C ALA A 11 36.50 49.90 -15.23
N CYS A 12 35.94 48.97 -16.01
CA CYS A 12 36.66 47.88 -16.66
C CYS A 12 37.58 48.37 -17.80
N PRO A 13 38.63 47.61 -18.13
CA PRO A 13 39.20 47.57 -19.48
C PRO A 13 39.03 46.19 -20.15
N THR A 14 38.71 46.22 -21.45
CA THR A 14 38.65 45.09 -22.40
C THR A 14 39.96 44.97 -23.23
N ILE A 15 39.99 44.09 -24.27
CA ILE A 15 40.95 44.04 -25.42
C ILE A 15 42.14 43.05 -25.23
N PRO A 16 42.60 42.24 -26.23
CA PRO A 16 41.97 41.67 -27.45
C PRO A 16 42.26 40.14 -27.66
N ALA A 17 42.03 39.61 -28.88
CA ALA A 17 42.30 38.23 -29.30
C ALA A 17 43.28 38.13 -30.50
N GLN A 18 43.96 36.98 -30.64
CA GLN A 18 44.68 36.41 -31.83
C GLN A 18 45.15 34.97 -31.46
N GLY A 19 45.31 33.96 -32.35
CA GLY A 19 45.01 33.80 -33.78
C GLY A 19 45.85 32.68 -34.46
N CYS A 20 45.33 32.06 -35.54
CA CYS A 20 45.99 31.13 -36.50
C CYS A 20 46.23 29.65 -36.05
N GLY A 21 46.06 28.59 -36.87
CA GLY A 21 45.61 28.37 -38.26
C GLY A 21 45.40 26.84 -38.50
N LYS A 22 45.09 26.22 -39.65
CA LYS A 22 44.89 26.57 -41.09
C LYS A 22 43.90 25.56 -41.74
N SER A 23 43.34 25.89 -42.91
CA SER A 23 42.55 24.99 -43.81
C SER A 23 43.44 24.43 -44.96
N PRO A 24 43.02 23.49 -45.86
CA PRO A 24 42.07 23.81 -46.97
C PRO A 24 41.18 22.67 -47.59
N GLY A 25 40.12 23.09 -48.33
CA GLY A 25 39.56 22.42 -49.54
C GLY A 25 38.34 21.48 -49.36
N MET A 26 37.40 21.31 -50.31
CA MET A 26 37.21 21.89 -51.67
C MET A 26 35.77 21.61 -52.22
N ASP A 27 35.16 22.60 -52.90
CA ASP A 27 34.09 22.61 -53.94
C ASP A 27 32.67 21.95 -53.82
N THR A 28 31.71 22.60 -54.53
CA THR A 28 30.23 22.38 -54.65
C THR A 28 29.84 21.72 -56.02
N PRO A 29 28.56 21.58 -56.55
CA PRO A 29 27.21 22.00 -56.09
C PRO A 29 25.97 21.05 -56.38
N ALA A 30 24.75 21.54 -56.03
CA ALA A 30 23.38 21.18 -56.55
C ALA A 30 22.74 19.81 -56.15
N THR A 31 21.42 19.55 -56.09
CA THR A 31 20.18 20.19 -56.64
C THR A 31 18.91 19.92 -55.76
N ARG A 32 17.76 20.56 -56.07
CA ARG A 32 16.39 20.48 -55.48
C ARG A 32 15.54 19.26 -55.95
N MET A 33 14.40 18.82 -55.35
CA MET A 33 13.67 19.17 -54.09
C MET A 33 13.18 17.94 -53.25
N PRO A 34 11.89 17.45 -53.22
CA PRO A 34 11.28 17.14 -51.90
C PRO A 34 10.60 15.76 -51.69
N GLY A 35 10.56 15.26 -50.45
CA GLY A 35 9.73 14.10 -50.06
C GLY A 35 9.71 13.73 -48.56
N GLU A 36 8.52 13.83 -47.97
CA GLU A 36 7.90 12.88 -47.03
C GLU A 36 8.50 12.53 -45.63
N ILE A 37 7.87 13.11 -44.58
CA ILE A 37 7.47 12.54 -43.27
C ILE A 37 8.52 11.79 -42.40
N ASP A 38 8.93 12.45 -41.31
CA ASP A 38 9.53 11.81 -40.14
C ASP A 38 8.49 11.02 -39.30
N LYS A 39 8.83 9.77 -38.96
CA LYS A 39 8.28 9.02 -37.81
C LYS A 39 9.44 8.35 -37.06
N PRO A 40 9.49 8.41 -35.71
CA PRO A 40 10.62 7.89 -34.95
C PRO A 40 10.64 6.37 -34.87
N LEU A 41 11.86 5.83 -34.83
CA LEU A 41 12.19 4.41 -34.87
C LEU A 41 11.83 3.67 -33.58
N ILE A 42 11.23 2.48 -33.71
CA ILE A 42 11.21 1.45 -32.66
C ILE A 42 12.19 0.36 -33.09
N SER A 43 13.23 0.13 -32.28
CA SER A 43 14.30 -0.81 -32.58
C SER A 43 13.87 -2.27 -32.35
N HIS A 44 13.99 -3.10 -33.38
CA HIS A 44 13.98 -4.55 -33.23
C HIS A 44 15.21 -5.02 -32.44
N HIS A 45 14.99 -5.62 -31.27
CA HIS A 45 15.89 -6.64 -30.70
C HIS A 45 15.10 -7.48 -29.68
N LEU A 46 14.93 -8.77 -30.01
CA LEU A 46 14.69 -9.96 -29.16
C LEU A 46 13.91 -11.00 -29.98
N VAL A 47 14.62 -11.72 -30.84
CA VAL A 47 14.18 -12.98 -31.43
C VAL A 47 15.36 -13.94 -31.31
N ASP A 48 15.26 -14.88 -30.38
CA ASP A 48 15.63 -16.30 -30.57
C ASP A 48 15.51 -17.08 -29.26
N SER A 49 14.59 -18.05 -29.23
CA SER A 49 14.78 -19.42 -28.70
C SER A 49 13.41 -20.10 -28.54
N ASP A 50 13.29 -21.23 -29.24
CA ASP A 50 12.07 -21.99 -29.52
C ASP A 50 11.19 -22.39 -28.33
N GLY A 51 9.88 -22.41 -28.59
CA GLY A 51 8.87 -22.87 -27.63
C GLY A 51 7.46 -22.95 -28.21
N SER A 52 7.24 -23.80 -29.22
CA SER A 52 5.92 -24.21 -29.76
C SER A 52 4.87 -23.10 -29.86
N LEU A 53 4.99 -22.24 -30.90
CA LEU A 53 3.86 -21.44 -31.35
C LEU A 53 2.83 -22.38 -31.99
N ALA A 54 1.72 -22.62 -31.30
CA ALA A 54 0.54 -23.19 -31.92
C ALA A 54 0.08 -22.29 -33.07
N GLU A 55 -0.38 -22.88 -34.17
CA GLU A 55 -0.95 -22.11 -35.29
C GLU A 55 -2.09 -21.21 -34.78
N PRO A 56 -2.22 -19.97 -35.29
CA PRO A 56 -3.30 -19.09 -34.87
C PRO A 56 -4.65 -19.73 -35.23
N PRO A 57 -5.60 -19.85 -34.29
CA PRO A 57 -6.85 -20.55 -34.54
C PRO A 57 -7.62 -19.91 -35.70
N VAL A 58 -8.08 -20.76 -36.61
CA VAL A 58 -8.83 -20.37 -37.81
C VAL A 58 -10.10 -19.62 -37.41
N GLY A 59 -10.12 -18.32 -37.72
CA GLY A 59 -11.22 -17.41 -37.40
C GLY A 59 -10.98 -16.61 -36.12
N ALA A 60 -10.59 -15.33 -36.27
CA ALA A 60 -10.44 -14.41 -35.14
C ALA A 60 -11.78 -14.27 -34.39
N LEU A 61 -11.80 -14.63 -33.10
CA LEU A 61 -13.00 -14.61 -32.27
C LEU A 61 -13.65 -13.23 -32.30
N LYS A 62 -14.93 -13.18 -32.68
CA LYS A 62 -15.69 -11.92 -32.79
C LYS A 62 -16.29 -11.54 -31.44
N VAL A 63 -15.98 -10.33 -30.99
CA VAL A 63 -16.37 -9.78 -29.69
C VAL A 63 -17.24 -8.55 -29.90
N GLY A 64 -18.38 -8.50 -29.19
CA GLY A 64 -19.29 -7.36 -29.20
C GLY A 64 -18.99 -6.38 -28.07
N ILE A 65 -19.23 -5.09 -28.32
CA ILE A 65 -19.23 -4.05 -27.29
C ILE A 65 -20.50 -3.21 -27.46
N LEU A 66 -21.36 -3.15 -26.44
CA LEU A 66 -22.48 -2.23 -26.37
C LEU A 66 -22.04 -0.97 -25.63
N GLY A 67 -22.02 0.17 -26.33
CA GLY A 67 -21.58 1.45 -25.78
C GLY A 67 -20.53 2.13 -26.64
N SER A 68 -20.44 3.46 -26.52
CA SER A 68 -19.60 4.32 -27.37
C SER A 68 -18.77 5.36 -26.60
N GLY A 69 -18.65 5.19 -25.28
CA GLY A 69 -17.82 6.04 -24.41
C GLY A 69 -16.36 5.63 -24.34
N ASP A 70 -15.59 6.29 -23.47
CA ASP A 70 -14.13 6.11 -23.36
C ASP A 70 -13.72 4.66 -23.06
N PHE A 71 -14.42 4.00 -22.13
CA PHE A 71 -14.11 2.61 -21.79
C PHE A 71 -14.33 1.66 -22.97
N ALA A 72 -15.46 1.81 -23.69
CA ALA A 72 -15.77 1.02 -24.89
C ALA A 72 -14.70 1.20 -25.98
N ARG A 73 -14.26 2.44 -26.20
CA ARG A 73 -13.17 2.78 -27.13
C ARG A 73 -11.85 2.13 -26.73
N SER A 74 -11.44 2.30 -25.47
CA SER A 74 -10.19 1.71 -24.95
C SER A 74 -10.19 0.19 -25.01
N LEU A 75 -11.33 -0.43 -24.68
CA LEU A 75 -11.51 -1.88 -24.75
C LEU A 75 -11.44 -2.37 -26.20
N ALA A 76 -12.09 -1.68 -27.15
CA ALA A 76 -11.96 -1.98 -28.58
C ALA A 76 -10.51 -1.89 -29.06
N THR A 77 -9.77 -0.83 -28.68
CA THR A 77 -8.34 -0.70 -28.97
C THR A 77 -7.53 -1.87 -28.41
N ARG A 78 -7.79 -2.31 -27.17
CA ARG A 78 -7.06 -3.43 -26.57
C ARG A 78 -7.38 -4.77 -27.23
N LEU A 79 -8.66 -5.05 -27.48
CA LEU A 79 -9.12 -6.27 -28.14
C LEU A 79 -8.55 -6.39 -29.56
N VAL A 80 -8.62 -5.33 -30.35
CA VAL A 80 -7.98 -5.24 -31.69
C VAL A 80 -6.47 -5.49 -31.58
N GLY A 81 -5.79 -4.83 -30.63
CA GLY A 81 -4.35 -5.00 -30.40
C GLY A 81 -3.94 -6.40 -29.92
N SER A 82 -4.90 -7.21 -29.48
CA SER A 82 -4.75 -8.61 -29.08
C SER A 82 -5.29 -9.61 -30.12
N GLY A 83 -5.63 -9.15 -31.33
CA GLY A 83 -6.04 -10.01 -32.45
C GLY A 83 -7.52 -10.39 -32.49
N PHE A 84 -8.38 -9.80 -31.65
CA PHE A 84 -9.83 -10.04 -31.69
C PHE A 84 -10.52 -9.21 -32.78
N SER A 85 -11.54 -9.78 -33.41
CA SER A 85 -12.44 -9.03 -34.29
C SER A 85 -13.49 -8.31 -33.45
N VAL A 86 -13.58 -6.98 -33.53
CA VAL A 86 -14.45 -6.19 -32.64
C VAL A 86 -15.61 -5.59 -33.44
N VAL A 87 -16.83 -5.75 -32.92
CA VAL A 87 -18.02 -5.02 -33.38
C VAL A 87 -18.61 -4.19 -32.24
N VAL A 88 -18.99 -2.96 -32.53
CA VAL A 88 -19.41 -1.97 -31.54
C VAL A 88 -20.82 -1.48 -31.87
N GLY A 89 -21.76 -1.70 -30.96
CA GLY A 89 -23.12 -1.20 -31.04
C GLY A 89 -23.24 0.20 -30.44
N SER A 90 -23.54 1.18 -31.28
CA SER A 90 -23.79 2.57 -30.89
C SER A 90 -25.18 3.02 -31.35
N ARG A 91 -25.85 3.84 -30.54
CA ARG A 91 -27.12 4.52 -30.92
C ARG A 91 -26.96 5.45 -32.13
N ASN A 92 -25.73 5.89 -32.44
CA ASN A 92 -25.43 6.69 -33.62
C ASN A 92 -24.05 6.29 -34.18
N PRO A 93 -23.97 5.21 -34.98
CA PRO A 93 -22.70 4.69 -35.48
C PRO A 93 -21.97 5.69 -36.39
N LYS A 94 -22.71 6.46 -37.20
CA LYS A 94 -22.15 7.49 -38.09
C LYS A 94 -21.32 8.54 -37.35
N ARG A 95 -21.75 8.96 -36.16
CA ARG A 95 -20.99 9.90 -35.32
C ARG A 95 -19.85 9.24 -34.55
N THR A 96 -20.03 7.98 -34.14
CA THR A 96 -19.07 7.25 -33.28
C THR A 96 -17.88 6.67 -34.05
N ALA A 97 -18.06 6.23 -35.30
CA ALA A 97 -17.08 5.42 -36.03
C ALA A 97 -15.66 6.02 -36.07
N GLY A 98 -15.53 7.32 -36.33
CA GLY A 98 -14.23 8.00 -36.40
C GLY A 98 -13.47 8.14 -35.08
N LEU A 99 -14.04 7.72 -33.95
CA LEU A 99 -13.38 7.71 -32.64
C LEU A 99 -12.83 6.33 -32.25
N PHE A 100 -13.21 5.28 -32.95
CA PHE A 100 -12.81 3.90 -32.68
C PHE A 100 -11.63 3.49 -33.58
N PRO A 101 -10.85 2.44 -33.22
CA PRO A 101 -9.81 1.93 -34.11
C PRO A 101 -10.41 1.45 -35.44
N SER A 102 -9.77 1.77 -36.57
CA SER A 102 -10.30 1.55 -37.92
C SER A 102 -10.65 0.10 -38.27
N SER A 103 -10.12 -0.86 -37.52
CA SER A 103 -10.38 -2.30 -37.63
C SER A 103 -11.57 -2.80 -36.78
N ALA A 104 -12.16 -1.95 -35.94
CA ALA A 104 -13.40 -2.25 -35.23
C ALA A 104 -14.62 -1.78 -36.05
N GLN A 105 -15.59 -2.67 -36.25
CA GLN A 105 -16.82 -2.38 -36.99
C GLN A 105 -17.83 -1.66 -36.07
N VAL A 106 -18.12 -0.38 -36.32
CA VAL A 106 -19.15 0.36 -35.55
C VAL A 106 -20.48 0.37 -36.31
N THR A 107 -21.55 -0.15 -35.70
CA THR A 107 -22.90 -0.31 -36.30
C THR A 107 -24.00 0.00 -35.26
N PHE A 108 -25.27 -0.16 -35.59
CA PHE A 108 -26.35 -0.01 -34.60
C PHE A 108 -26.30 -1.14 -33.56
N GLN A 109 -27.09 -1.02 -32.50
CA GLN A 109 -26.97 -1.95 -31.36
C GLN A 109 -27.48 -3.35 -31.73
N GLU A 110 -28.49 -3.39 -32.61
CA GLU A 110 -29.14 -4.56 -33.16
C GLU A 110 -28.14 -5.44 -33.95
N GLU A 111 -27.49 -4.92 -35.01
CA GLU A 111 -26.57 -5.75 -35.81
C GLU A 111 -25.27 -6.09 -35.06
N ALA A 112 -24.89 -5.26 -34.07
CA ALA A 112 -23.69 -5.49 -33.27
C ALA A 112 -23.82 -6.71 -32.36
N VAL A 113 -25.03 -7.02 -31.86
CA VAL A 113 -25.25 -8.15 -30.94
C VAL A 113 -25.52 -9.46 -31.65
N THR A 114 -25.98 -9.44 -32.91
CA THR A 114 -26.35 -10.67 -33.64
C THR A 114 -25.19 -11.66 -33.74
N SER A 115 -24.01 -11.18 -34.19
CA SER A 115 -22.88 -12.04 -34.57
C SER A 115 -21.93 -12.51 -33.45
N PRO A 116 -21.63 -11.74 -32.38
CA PRO A 116 -20.74 -12.19 -31.31
C PRO A 116 -21.42 -13.16 -30.33
N GLY A 117 -20.66 -14.10 -29.76
CA GLY A 117 -21.11 -14.91 -28.61
C GLY A 117 -20.84 -14.22 -27.25
N ILE A 118 -19.96 -13.21 -27.24
CA ILE A 118 -19.51 -12.47 -26.05
C ILE A 118 -19.73 -10.99 -26.31
N ILE A 119 -20.42 -10.30 -25.39
CA ILE A 119 -20.78 -8.90 -25.50
C ILE A 119 -20.42 -8.15 -24.22
N PHE A 120 -19.55 -7.15 -24.33
CA PHE A 120 -19.22 -6.25 -23.23
C PHE A 120 -20.26 -5.14 -23.10
N VAL A 121 -20.86 -5.01 -21.92
CA VAL A 121 -21.87 -3.98 -21.61
C VAL A 121 -21.19 -2.74 -21.06
N ALA A 122 -20.60 -1.95 -21.96
CA ALA A 122 -19.83 -0.74 -21.67
C ALA A 122 -20.73 0.52 -21.60
N VAL A 123 -21.82 0.43 -20.83
CA VAL A 123 -22.74 1.52 -20.49
C VAL A 123 -22.96 1.56 -18.97
N PHE A 124 -23.50 2.68 -18.45
CA PHE A 124 -23.81 2.82 -17.03
C PHE A 124 -25.13 2.12 -16.63
N ARG A 125 -25.30 1.77 -15.35
CA ARG A 125 -26.41 0.95 -14.82
C ARG A 125 -27.79 1.49 -15.19
N GLU A 126 -27.98 2.80 -15.11
CA GLU A 126 -29.23 3.49 -15.42
C GLU A 126 -29.65 3.40 -16.90
N HIS A 127 -28.74 2.94 -17.77
CA HIS A 127 -29.02 2.67 -19.18
C HIS A 127 -29.29 1.19 -19.49
N TYR A 128 -29.16 0.26 -18.53
CA TYR A 128 -29.28 -1.19 -18.81
C TYR A 128 -30.67 -1.57 -19.35
N SER A 129 -31.74 -1.00 -18.80
CA SER A 129 -33.12 -1.25 -19.26
C SER A 129 -33.38 -0.79 -20.70
N SER A 130 -32.58 0.16 -21.23
CA SER A 130 -32.67 0.56 -22.64
C SER A 130 -32.20 -0.53 -23.61
N LEU A 131 -31.45 -1.52 -23.13
CA LEU A 131 -30.97 -2.66 -23.91
C LEU A 131 -32.01 -3.81 -23.98
N CYS A 132 -33.11 -3.76 -23.21
CA CYS A 132 -34.11 -4.84 -23.18
C CYS A 132 -34.84 -5.05 -24.51
N GLY A 133 -34.80 -4.07 -25.43
CA GLY A 133 -35.26 -4.28 -26.82
C GLY A 133 -34.40 -5.25 -27.63
N LEU A 134 -33.23 -5.64 -27.12
CA LEU A 134 -32.29 -6.58 -27.74
C LEU A 134 -32.38 -8.00 -27.17
N SER A 135 -33.24 -8.26 -26.16
CA SER A 135 -33.25 -9.50 -25.38
C SER A 135 -33.28 -10.78 -26.22
N ASP A 136 -34.13 -10.82 -27.26
CA ASP A 136 -34.25 -11.98 -28.16
C ASP A 136 -32.95 -12.26 -28.93
N GLN A 137 -32.23 -11.20 -29.32
CA GLN A 137 -30.95 -11.31 -30.00
C GLN A 137 -29.80 -11.64 -29.04
N LEU A 138 -29.95 -11.33 -27.75
CA LEU A 138 -28.96 -11.59 -26.71
C LEU A 138 -29.04 -13.00 -26.12
N ALA A 139 -30.17 -13.69 -26.26
CA ALA A 139 -30.42 -15.00 -25.67
C ALA A 139 -29.27 -16.01 -25.89
N GLY A 140 -28.82 -16.66 -24.81
CA GLY A 140 -27.74 -17.63 -24.80
C GLY A 140 -26.32 -17.06 -24.89
N LYS A 141 -26.15 -15.73 -24.96
CA LYS A 141 -24.81 -15.10 -25.05
C LYS A 141 -24.22 -14.80 -23.67
N ILE A 142 -22.90 -14.56 -23.65
CA ILE A 142 -22.17 -14.09 -22.49
C ILE A 142 -22.20 -12.56 -22.46
N LEU A 143 -22.79 -11.99 -21.42
CA LEU A 143 -22.77 -10.55 -21.14
C LEU A 143 -21.68 -10.25 -20.12
N VAL A 144 -20.71 -9.42 -20.48
CA VAL A 144 -19.66 -8.98 -19.56
C VAL A 144 -20.04 -7.63 -18.98
N ASP A 145 -20.41 -7.61 -17.70
CA ASP A 145 -20.59 -6.39 -16.93
C ASP A 145 -19.21 -5.81 -16.60
N VAL A 146 -18.96 -4.59 -17.07
CA VAL A 146 -17.73 -3.81 -16.81
C VAL A 146 -17.98 -2.55 -15.98
N SER A 147 -19.19 -2.41 -15.41
CA SER A 147 -19.57 -1.20 -14.69
C SER A 147 -18.76 -1.04 -13.40
N ASN A 148 -18.41 0.19 -13.10
CA ASN A 148 -17.78 0.57 -11.84
C ASN A 148 -18.71 1.59 -11.15
N PRO A 149 -19.60 1.16 -10.23
CA PRO A 149 -20.54 2.06 -9.59
C PRO A 149 -19.81 3.11 -8.74
N THR A 150 -20.47 4.24 -8.48
CA THR A 150 -20.02 5.18 -7.43
C THR A 150 -20.31 4.63 -6.03
N GLU A 151 -19.66 5.16 -5.00
CA GLU A 151 -19.93 4.77 -3.60
C GLU A 151 -21.40 5.00 -3.22
N GLN A 152 -22.03 6.05 -3.76
CA GLN A 152 -23.44 6.33 -3.54
C GLN A 152 -24.36 5.30 -4.22
N GLU A 153 -24.04 4.85 -5.44
CA GLU A 153 -24.78 3.79 -6.13
C GLU A 153 -24.64 2.45 -5.42
N HIS A 154 -23.42 2.07 -5.04
CA HIS A 154 -23.12 0.81 -4.36
C HIS A 154 -23.80 0.69 -2.98
N LEU A 155 -23.99 1.81 -2.28
CA LEU A 155 -24.75 1.88 -1.02
C LEU A 155 -26.26 1.95 -1.24
N ARG A 156 -26.73 2.54 -2.35
CA ARG A 156 -28.17 2.66 -2.68
C ARG A 156 -28.78 1.33 -3.10
N HIS A 157 -28.03 0.50 -3.81
CA HIS A 157 -28.53 -0.76 -4.37
C HIS A 157 -28.12 -1.97 -3.51
N LEU A 158 -29.07 -2.88 -3.28
CA LEU A 158 -28.82 -4.10 -2.50
C LEU A 158 -28.15 -5.20 -3.33
N GLU A 159 -28.55 -5.31 -4.60
CA GLU A 159 -27.91 -6.13 -5.63
C GLU A 159 -26.78 -5.36 -6.33
N SER A 160 -25.75 -6.08 -6.76
CA SER A 160 -24.71 -5.58 -7.66
C SER A 160 -25.29 -5.19 -9.04
N ASN A 161 -24.53 -4.42 -9.83
CA ASN A 161 -24.94 -4.12 -11.20
C ASN A 161 -25.00 -5.38 -12.07
N ALA A 162 -24.13 -6.36 -11.82
CA ALA A 162 -24.10 -7.62 -12.56
C ALA A 162 -25.30 -8.53 -12.24
N GLU A 163 -25.73 -8.61 -10.99
CA GLU A 163 -26.97 -9.30 -10.61
C GLU A 163 -28.20 -8.61 -11.22
N TYR A 164 -28.23 -7.27 -11.19
CA TYR A 164 -29.28 -6.50 -11.86
C TYR A 164 -29.31 -6.75 -13.38
N LEU A 165 -28.15 -6.79 -14.05
CA LEU A 165 -28.04 -7.13 -15.46
C LEU A 165 -28.53 -8.56 -15.75
N ALA A 166 -28.24 -9.52 -14.87
CA ALA A 166 -28.73 -10.89 -14.99
C ALA A 166 -30.26 -10.97 -14.84
N SER A 167 -30.85 -10.16 -13.95
CA SER A 167 -32.30 -10.07 -13.80
C SER A 167 -33.02 -9.53 -15.05
N LEU A 168 -32.38 -8.63 -15.80
CA LEU A 168 -32.90 -8.07 -17.05
C LEU A 168 -32.76 -9.04 -18.24
N PHE A 169 -31.76 -9.93 -18.22
CA PHE A 169 -31.45 -10.86 -19.30
C PHE A 169 -31.30 -12.31 -18.79
N PRO A 170 -32.37 -12.94 -18.27
CA PRO A 170 -32.31 -14.24 -17.61
C PRO A 170 -31.97 -15.41 -18.55
N THR A 171 -32.01 -15.19 -19.86
CA THR A 171 -31.57 -16.16 -20.89
C THR A 171 -30.08 -16.03 -21.24
N CYS A 172 -29.37 -15.07 -20.64
CA CYS A 172 -27.95 -14.80 -20.86
C CYS A 172 -27.12 -15.20 -19.64
N THR A 173 -25.83 -15.45 -19.86
CA THR A 173 -24.88 -15.63 -18.76
C THR A 173 -24.15 -14.32 -18.49
N VAL A 174 -24.27 -13.79 -17.26
CA VAL A 174 -23.50 -12.59 -16.86
C VAL A 174 -22.17 -12.99 -16.24
N VAL A 175 -21.12 -12.26 -16.63
CA VAL A 175 -19.77 -12.31 -16.03
C VAL A 175 -19.39 -10.91 -15.59
N LYS A 176 -19.02 -10.72 -14.31
CA LYS A 176 -18.42 -9.47 -13.85
C LYS A 176 -16.92 -9.48 -14.12
N ALA A 177 -16.40 -8.48 -14.83
CA ALA A 177 -14.96 -8.35 -15.08
C ALA A 177 -14.55 -6.89 -15.38
N PHE A 178 -13.24 -6.63 -15.44
CA PHE A 178 -12.60 -5.36 -15.86
C PHE A 178 -12.94 -4.06 -15.10
N ASN A 179 -13.90 -4.02 -14.18
CA ASN A 179 -14.26 -2.81 -13.44
C ASN A 179 -13.09 -2.17 -12.65
N VAL A 180 -12.08 -2.95 -12.28
CA VAL A 180 -10.84 -2.48 -11.61
C VAL A 180 -9.78 -1.91 -12.58
N ILE A 181 -9.95 -2.08 -13.88
CA ILE A 181 -8.99 -1.65 -14.91
C ILE A 181 -9.42 -0.29 -15.46
N SER A 182 -8.50 0.68 -15.48
CA SER A 182 -8.81 1.99 -16.06
C SER A 182 -8.86 1.96 -17.59
N ALA A 183 -9.66 2.83 -18.20
CA ALA A 183 -9.68 3.02 -19.65
C ALA A 183 -8.30 3.42 -20.22
N TRP A 184 -7.43 4.06 -19.42
CA TRP A 184 -6.05 4.36 -19.80
C TRP A 184 -5.16 3.11 -19.80
N THR A 185 -5.31 2.22 -18.82
CA THR A 185 -4.58 0.95 -18.74
C THR A 185 -4.89 0.03 -19.93
N LEU A 186 -6.14 0.03 -20.41
CA LEU A 186 -6.52 -0.68 -21.64
C LEU A 186 -5.82 -0.13 -22.89
N GLN A 187 -5.66 1.20 -23.02
CA GLN A 187 -4.96 1.82 -24.15
C GLN A 187 -3.44 1.63 -24.10
N ALA A 188 -2.81 1.93 -22.95
CA ALA A 188 -1.36 1.89 -22.77
C ALA A 188 -0.79 0.47 -22.60
N GLY A 189 -1.67 -0.51 -22.42
CA GLY A 189 -1.34 -1.89 -22.07
C GLY A 189 -1.04 -2.09 -20.57
N PRO A 190 -1.11 -3.34 -20.08
CA PRO A 190 -0.79 -3.68 -18.70
C PRO A 190 0.70 -3.47 -18.42
N ARG A 191 1.02 -2.37 -17.73
CA ARG A 191 2.32 -2.14 -17.08
C ARG A 191 2.24 -2.60 -15.62
N ASP A 192 3.39 -2.86 -15.02
CA ASP A 192 3.49 -3.66 -13.78
C ASP A 192 2.70 -3.11 -12.58
N GLY A 193 2.26 -4.03 -11.72
CA GLY A 193 1.44 -3.76 -10.54
C GLY A 193 -0.07 -3.86 -10.76
N ASN A 194 -0.58 -3.43 -11.92
CA ASN A 194 -2.03 -3.29 -12.15
C ASN A 194 -2.58 -4.26 -13.21
N ARG A 195 -2.19 -5.54 -13.12
CA ARG A 195 -2.54 -6.58 -14.11
C ARG A 195 -3.73 -7.48 -13.74
N GLN A 196 -4.16 -7.50 -12.48
CA GLN A 196 -5.20 -8.43 -12.03
C GLN A 196 -6.60 -7.97 -12.44
N VAL A 197 -7.37 -8.86 -13.06
CA VAL A 197 -8.78 -8.68 -13.38
C VAL A 197 -9.57 -9.69 -12.56
N PRO A 198 -10.28 -9.26 -11.50
CA PRO A 198 -11.25 -10.09 -10.80
C PRO A 198 -12.36 -10.52 -11.76
N ILE A 199 -12.74 -11.79 -11.72
CA ILE A 199 -13.80 -12.37 -12.56
C ILE A 199 -14.71 -13.21 -11.66
N CYS A 200 -16.02 -13.00 -11.76
CA CYS A 200 -17.01 -13.89 -11.15
C CYS A 200 -18.25 -14.08 -12.03
N SER A 201 -18.82 -15.28 -11.95
CA SER A 201 -19.99 -15.73 -12.72
C SER A 201 -20.44 -17.09 -12.18
N ASP A 202 -21.73 -17.39 -12.32
CA ASP A 202 -22.30 -18.69 -11.94
C ASP A 202 -22.03 -19.80 -12.97
N GLN A 203 -21.65 -19.44 -14.21
CA GLN A 203 -21.30 -20.42 -15.25
C GLN A 203 -19.77 -20.59 -15.39
N PRO A 204 -19.21 -21.78 -15.14
CA PRO A 204 -17.77 -22.02 -15.26
C PRO A 204 -17.22 -21.81 -16.68
N GLU A 205 -17.97 -22.20 -17.71
CA GLU A 205 -17.54 -22.10 -19.11
C GLU A 205 -17.34 -20.65 -19.52
N ALA A 206 -18.33 -19.79 -19.26
CA ALA A 206 -18.25 -18.37 -19.55
C ALA A 206 -17.10 -17.69 -18.80
N LYS A 207 -16.92 -18.03 -17.52
CA LYS A 207 -15.80 -17.52 -16.71
C LYS A 207 -14.45 -17.90 -17.30
N ARG A 208 -14.31 -19.15 -17.78
CA ARG A 208 -13.09 -19.63 -18.45
C ARG A 208 -12.82 -18.86 -19.74
N THR A 209 -13.82 -18.70 -20.61
CA THR A 209 -13.66 -17.95 -21.86
C THR A 209 -13.25 -16.49 -21.63
N ILE A 210 -13.82 -15.82 -20.62
CA ILE A 210 -13.40 -14.46 -20.25
C ILE A 210 -11.98 -14.46 -19.63
N SER A 211 -11.60 -15.48 -18.86
CA SER A 211 -10.24 -15.63 -18.32
C SER A 211 -9.17 -15.79 -19.41
N GLU A 212 -9.47 -16.59 -20.45
CA GLU A 212 -8.62 -16.78 -21.62
C GLU A 212 -8.48 -15.47 -22.43
N MET A 213 -9.57 -14.69 -22.56
CA MET A 213 -9.54 -13.36 -23.19
C MET A 213 -8.75 -12.33 -22.37
N VAL A 214 -8.87 -12.33 -21.04
CA VAL A 214 -8.06 -11.52 -20.11
C VAL A 214 -6.57 -11.82 -20.31
N HIS A 215 -6.19 -13.09 -20.40
CA HIS A 215 -4.82 -13.51 -20.69
C HIS A 215 -4.33 -13.07 -22.07
N ALA A 216 -5.13 -13.23 -23.13
CA ALA A 216 -4.79 -12.75 -24.48
C ALA A 216 -4.63 -11.21 -24.53
N MET A 217 -5.33 -10.49 -23.67
CA MET A 217 -5.14 -9.05 -23.44
C MET A 217 -3.96 -8.71 -22.50
N GLY A 218 -3.12 -9.66 -22.13
CA GLY A 218 -1.90 -9.47 -21.33
C GLY A 218 -2.15 -9.22 -19.83
N PHE A 219 -3.39 -9.37 -19.38
CA PHE A 219 -3.79 -9.25 -17.99
C PHE A 219 -3.73 -10.63 -17.29
N MET A 220 -3.97 -10.65 -15.98
CA MET A 220 -4.01 -11.85 -15.15
C MET A 220 -5.43 -12.01 -14.59
N PRO A 221 -6.19 -13.06 -14.96
CA PRO A 221 -7.50 -13.31 -14.38
C PRO A 221 -7.36 -13.74 -12.92
N LEU A 222 -8.33 -13.35 -12.09
CA LEU A 222 -8.46 -13.75 -10.70
C LEU A 222 -9.90 -14.22 -10.47
N ASP A 223 -10.12 -15.53 -10.33
CA ASP A 223 -11.44 -16.07 -10.06
C ASP A 223 -11.89 -15.72 -8.63
N MET A 224 -13.03 -15.02 -8.53
CA MET A 224 -13.68 -14.58 -7.29
C MET A 224 -14.94 -15.42 -6.94
N GLY A 225 -15.25 -16.47 -7.70
CA GLY A 225 -16.37 -17.38 -7.44
C GLY A 225 -17.62 -17.09 -8.28
N SER A 226 -18.79 -17.29 -7.65
CA SER A 226 -20.14 -17.10 -8.20
C SER A 226 -20.47 -15.62 -8.39
N LEU A 227 -21.55 -15.31 -9.12
CA LEU A 227 -21.97 -13.94 -9.42
C LEU A 227 -22.29 -13.12 -8.16
N VAL A 228 -22.66 -13.77 -7.05
CA VAL A 228 -22.84 -13.15 -5.72
C VAL A 228 -21.60 -12.36 -5.26
N SER A 229 -20.39 -12.77 -5.66
CA SER A 229 -19.14 -12.05 -5.37
C SER A 229 -19.02 -10.71 -6.14
N ALA A 230 -19.86 -10.46 -7.14
CA ALA A 230 -19.80 -9.25 -7.96
C ALA A 230 -19.97 -7.98 -7.14
N ARG A 231 -20.73 -8.01 -6.04
CA ARG A 231 -20.85 -6.88 -5.12
C ARG A 231 -19.51 -6.53 -4.47
N GLU A 232 -18.75 -7.52 -3.98
CA GLU A 232 -17.42 -7.28 -3.41
C GLU A 232 -16.42 -6.80 -4.47
N VAL A 233 -16.51 -7.35 -5.69
CA VAL A 233 -15.70 -6.91 -6.85
C VAL A 233 -16.00 -5.45 -7.24
N GLU A 234 -17.27 -5.03 -7.19
CA GLU A 234 -17.69 -3.63 -7.41
C GLU A 234 -17.19 -2.68 -6.32
N ALA A 235 -17.01 -3.16 -5.09
CA ALA A 235 -16.47 -2.36 -4.00
C ALA A 235 -14.94 -2.14 -4.08
N MET A 236 -14.20 -2.96 -4.85
CA MET A 236 -12.74 -2.87 -4.91
C MET A 236 -12.19 -1.49 -5.34
N PRO A 237 -12.71 -0.83 -6.41
CA PRO A 237 -12.19 0.46 -6.85
C PRO A 237 -12.61 1.64 -5.96
N LEU A 238 -13.68 1.47 -5.17
CA LEU A 238 -14.23 2.52 -4.29
C LEU A 238 -13.30 2.85 -3.11
N HIS A 239 -12.56 1.86 -2.63
CA HIS A 239 -11.86 1.97 -1.36
C HIS A 239 -10.35 2.18 -1.55
N LEU A 240 -9.91 3.43 -1.42
CA LEU A 240 -8.48 3.74 -1.30
C LEU A 240 -7.91 3.17 0.01
N LEU A 241 -7.09 2.13 -0.11
CA LEU A 241 -6.29 1.51 0.96
C LEU A 241 -7.06 1.25 2.29
N PRO A 242 -8.21 0.56 2.27
CA PRO A 242 -9.11 0.46 3.43
C PRO A 242 -8.41 -0.08 4.68
N ALA A 243 -7.61 -1.14 4.53
CA ALA A 243 -6.88 -1.76 5.63
C ALA A 243 -5.76 -0.88 6.25
N TRP A 244 -5.39 0.23 5.60
CA TRP A 244 -4.38 1.18 6.08
C TRP A 244 -4.97 2.41 6.78
N LYS A 245 -6.26 2.73 6.60
CA LYS A 245 -6.89 3.94 7.16
C LYS A 245 -6.66 4.06 8.67
N VAL A 246 -7.05 3.03 9.44
CA VAL A 246 -6.90 3.02 10.91
C VAL A 246 -5.42 3.00 11.35
N PRO A 247 -4.54 2.12 10.82
CA PRO A 247 -3.10 2.16 11.13
C PRO A 247 -2.41 3.49 10.83
N ALA A 248 -2.72 4.13 9.71
CA ALA A 248 -2.12 5.40 9.31
C ALA A 248 -2.55 6.55 10.24
N LEU A 249 -3.85 6.64 10.57
CA LEU A 249 -4.36 7.62 11.52
C LEU A 249 -3.77 7.41 12.92
N LEU A 250 -3.63 6.15 13.37
CA LEU A 250 -2.96 5.80 14.62
C LEU A 250 -1.50 6.25 14.63
N ALA A 251 -0.73 5.95 13.57
CA ALA A 251 0.67 6.35 13.45
C ALA A 251 0.85 7.87 13.41
N LEU A 252 -0.01 8.58 12.67
CA LEU A 252 -0.03 10.04 12.61
C LEU A 252 -0.37 10.67 13.96
N GLY A 253 -1.41 10.16 14.64
CA GLY A 253 -1.79 10.62 15.98
C GLY A 253 -0.67 10.43 17.00
N LEU A 254 -0.04 9.25 17.03
CA LEU A 254 1.13 8.98 17.86
C LEU A 254 2.30 9.93 17.53
N PHE A 255 2.56 10.19 16.25
CA PHE A 255 3.61 11.11 15.82
C PHE A 255 3.34 12.54 16.31
N VAL A 256 2.12 13.08 16.11
CA VAL A 256 1.75 14.42 16.56
C VAL A 256 1.87 14.54 18.09
N CYS A 257 1.36 13.55 18.83
CA CYS A 257 1.44 13.54 20.30
C CYS A 257 2.89 13.52 20.80
N PHE A 258 3.73 12.60 20.32
CA PHE A 258 5.13 12.54 20.73
C PHE A 258 5.95 13.74 20.22
N PHE A 259 5.63 14.29 19.05
CA PHE A 259 6.27 15.50 18.53
C PHE A 259 5.96 16.71 19.42
N ALA A 260 4.70 16.92 19.80
CA ALA A 260 4.29 17.99 20.71
C ALA A 260 4.93 17.83 22.10
N TYR A 261 5.01 16.61 22.62
CA TYR A 261 5.70 16.29 23.87
C TYR A 261 7.20 16.61 23.82
N ASN A 262 7.88 16.16 22.76
CA ASN A 262 9.31 16.42 22.55
C ASN A 262 9.60 17.91 22.30
N PHE A 263 8.76 18.60 21.53
CA PHE A 263 8.82 20.05 21.33
C PHE A 263 8.72 20.81 22.66
N THR A 264 7.73 20.46 23.48
CA THR A 264 7.50 21.07 24.80
C THR A 264 8.74 20.94 25.69
N ARG A 265 9.37 19.75 25.71
CA ARG A 265 10.53 19.46 26.56
C ARG A 265 11.85 20.00 26.02
N ASP A 266 12.11 19.93 24.71
CA ASP A 266 13.44 20.22 24.16
C ASP A 266 13.58 21.56 23.42
N VAL A 267 12.47 22.25 23.16
CA VAL A 267 12.43 23.58 22.54
C VAL A 267 11.71 24.59 23.42
N LEU A 268 10.49 24.30 23.89
CA LEU A 268 9.68 25.28 24.64
C LEU A 268 10.21 25.51 26.07
N GLN A 269 10.47 24.47 26.85
CA GLN A 269 11.00 24.62 28.22
C GLN A 269 12.30 25.46 28.27
N PRO A 270 13.33 25.21 27.43
CA PRO A 270 14.53 26.05 27.45
C PRO A 270 14.32 27.48 26.94
N TYR A 271 13.33 27.69 26.07
CA TYR A 271 12.99 29.03 25.60
C TYR A 271 12.33 29.84 26.73
N VAL A 272 11.39 29.24 27.46
CA VAL A 272 10.66 29.89 28.57
C VAL A 272 11.53 30.09 29.81
N GLN A 273 12.33 29.09 30.23
CA GLN A 273 13.10 29.16 31.49
C GLN A 273 14.52 29.69 31.32
N GLU A 274 15.20 29.43 30.20
CA GLU A 274 16.60 29.84 29.99
C GLU A 274 16.75 30.99 28.97
N GLY A 275 15.67 31.44 28.32
CA GLY A 275 15.71 32.41 27.22
C GLY A 275 16.39 31.90 25.94
N LYS A 276 16.71 30.60 25.85
CA LYS A 276 17.57 30.05 24.78
C LYS A 276 16.75 29.58 23.59
N ASN A 277 16.93 30.25 22.44
CA ASN A 277 16.36 29.81 21.17
C ASN A 277 16.99 28.46 20.73
N LYS A 278 16.18 27.40 20.73
CA LYS A 278 16.56 26.04 20.28
C LYS A 278 15.68 25.54 19.12
N PHE A 279 15.01 26.44 18.38
CA PHE A 279 14.06 26.07 17.30
C PHE A 279 14.71 25.29 16.14
N TYR A 280 16.01 25.46 15.90
CA TYR A 280 16.78 24.67 14.92
C TYR A 280 16.75 23.14 15.18
N LYS A 281 16.32 22.72 16.38
CA LYS A 281 16.13 21.30 16.71
C LYS A 281 14.92 20.67 16.01
N LEU A 282 13.92 21.45 15.59
CA LEU A 282 12.66 20.94 15.04
C LEU A 282 12.85 19.95 13.88
N PRO A 283 13.59 20.27 12.79
CA PRO A 283 13.51 19.45 11.57
C PRO A 283 14.20 18.09 11.67
N VAL A 284 15.16 17.93 12.58
CA VAL A 284 15.97 16.70 12.70
C VAL A 284 15.99 16.16 14.13
N SER A 285 16.23 17.00 15.14
CA SER A 285 16.39 16.50 16.51
C SER A 285 15.06 16.05 17.11
N VAL A 286 14.01 16.86 17.00
CA VAL A 286 12.68 16.53 17.52
C VAL A 286 12.07 15.37 16.72
N VAL A 287 12.22 15.38 15.39
CA VAL A 287 11.81 14.26 14.51
C VAL A 287 12.52 12.97 14.90
N ASN A 288 13.85 12.96 15.05
CA ASN A 288 14.60 11.75 15.39
C ASN A 288 14.39 11.25 16.83
N THR A 289 13.90 12.09 17.75
CA THR A 289 13.42 11.64 19.06
C THR A 289 11.98 11.10 18.99
N THR A 290 11.18 11.56 18.02
CA THR A 290 9.76 11.18 17.85
C THR A 290 9.59 9.87 17.09
N LEU A 291 10.28 9.70 15.96
CA LEU A 291 10.21 8.50 15.11
C LEU A 291 10.44 7.16 15.85
N PRO A 292 11.49 6.99 16.69
CA PRO A 292 11.67 5.74 17.43
C PRO A 292 10.54 5.51 18.45
N CYS A 293 9.99 6.58 19.05
CA CYS A 293 8.85 6.46 19.96
C CYS A 293 7.61 5.90 19.24
N VAL A 294 7.30 6.43 18.06
CA VAL A 294 6.19 5.96 17.21
C VAL A 294 6.43 4.53 16.74
N ALA A 295 7.62 4.23 16.20
CA ALA A 295 8.00 2.89 15.76
C ALA A 295 7.81 1.86 16.88
N TYR A 296 8.35 2.14 18.05
CA TYR A 296 8.40 1.21 19.18
C TYR A 296 7.02 0.97 19.83
N VAL A 297 6.17 2.00 19.90
CA VAL A 297 4.77 1.85 20.30
C VAL A 297 3.98 1.07 19.25
N LEU A 298 4.12 1.37 17.94
CA LEU A 298 3.45 0.60 16.89
C LEU A 298 3.87 -0.88 16.92
N LEU A 299 5.16 -1.19 17.05
CA LEU A 299 5.66 -2.56 17.19
C LEU A 299 5.00 -3.29 18.38
N SER A 300 4.86 -2.59 19.51
CA SER A 300 4.18 -3.11 20.69
C SER A 300 2.70 -3.43 20.40
N LEU A 301 2.00 -2.54 19.68
CA LEU A 301 0.60 -2.72 19.27
C LEU A 301 0.39 -3.83 18.23
N VAL A 302 1.43 -4.37 17.60
CA VAL A 302 1.35 -5.61 16.79
C VAL A 302 1.18 -6.84 17.69
N TYR A 303 1.88 -6.90 18.82
CA TYR A 303 1.94 -8.09 19.69
C TYR A 303 0.94 -8.06 20.84
N LEU A 304 0.50 -6.89 21.30
CA LEU A 304 -0.48 -6.73 22.37
C LEU A 304 -1.81 -7.47 22.12
N PRO A 305 -2.42 -7.46 20.92
CA PRO A 305 -3.62 -8.25 20.62
C PRO A 305 -3.45 -9.75 20.86
N GLY A 306 -2.25 -10.29 20.56
CA GLY A 306 -1.95 -11.70 20.80
C GLY A 306 -1.86 -12.05 22.29
N VAL A 307 -1.40 -11.12 23.12
CA VAL A 307 -1.38 -11.25 24.60
C VAL A 307 -2.81 -11.19 25.14
N LEU A 308 -3.63 -10.24 24.69
CA LEU A 308 -5.03 -10.10 25.08
C LEU A 308 -5.85 -11.32 24.66
N ALA A 309 -5.69 -11.80 23.42
CA ALA A 309 -6.35 -13.00 22.92
C ALA A 309 -5.98 -14.26 23.72
N ALA A 310 -4.69 -14.45 24.08
CA ALA A 310 -4.24 -15.55 24.92
C ALA A 310 -4.82 -15.47 26.35
N THR A 311 -4.91 -14.25 26.91
CA THR A 311 -5.54 -14.00 28.23
C THR A 311 -7.03 -14.36 28.20
N LEU A 312 -7.75 -13.94 27.15
CA LEU A 312 -9.17 -14.27 26.96
C LEU A 312 -9.39 -15.78 26.76
N GLN A 313 -8.55 -16.46 25.97
CA GLN A 313 -8.58 -17.91 25.82
C GLN A 313 -8.38 -18.63 27.16
N LEU A 314 -7.40 -18.21 27.97
CA LEU A 314 -7.16 -18.78 29.30
C LEU A 314 -8.33 -18.54 30.28
N ARG A 315 -8.92 -17.34 30.26
CA ARG A 315 -10.07 -16.96 31.10
C ARG A 315 -11.33 -17.74 30.71
N ARG A 316 -11.65 -17.82 29.42
CA ARG A 316 -12.81 -18.56 28.89
C ARG A 316 -12.63 -20.07 28.97
N GLY A 317 -11.38 -20.55 28.89
CA GLY A 317 -11.07 -21.98 28.90
C GLY A 317 -11.40 -22.71 27.61
N THR A 318 -11.70 -22.00 26.52
CA THR A 318 -12.07 -22.53 25.19
C THR A 318 -11.60 -21.57 24.09
N LYS A 319 -11.44 -22.09 22.86
CA LYS A 319 -11.13 -21.31 21.65
C LYS A 319 -12.34 -20.96 20.79
N TYR A 320 -13.52 -21.56 21.03
CA TYR A 320 -14.64 -21.51 20.09
C TYR A 320 -15.53 -20.26 20.25
N HIS A 321 -15.44 -19.55 21.38
CA HIS A 321 -16.07 -18.23 21.52
C HIS A 321 -15.34 -17.16 20.70
N ARG A 322 -16.05 -16.54 19.75
CA ARG A 322 -15.63 -15.35 18.98
C ARG A 322 -15.01 -14.27 19.89
N PHE A 323 -13.95 -13.62 19.42
CA PHE A 323 -13.36 -12.47 20.13
C PHE A 323 -14.32 -11.27 20.09
N PRO A 324 -14.25 -10.34 21.06
CA PRO A 324 -14.93 -9.05 20.93
C PRO A 324 -14.51 -8.36 19.64
N ASP A 325 -15.45 -7.72 18.93
CA ASP A 325 -15.20 -7.27 17.56
C ASP A 325 -14.03 -6.28 17.44
N TRP A 326 -13.85 -5.39 18.42
CA TRP A 326 -12.70 -4.47 18.46
C TRP A 326 -11.35 -5.19 18.45
N LEU A 327 -11.25 -6.38 19.07
CA LEU A 327 -10.03 -7.17 19.12
C LEU A 327 -9.81 -7.91 17.80
N ASP A 328 -10.89 -8.39 17.17
CA ASP A 328 -10.81 -9.09 15.88
C ASP A 328 -10.36 -8.15 14.75
N HIS A 329 -10.98 -6.97 14.64
CA HIS A 329 -10.55 -5.91 13.71
C HIS A 329 -9.08 -5.53 13.94
N TRP A 330 -8.65 -5.37 15.20
CA TRP A 330 -7.24 -5.06 15.50
C TRP A 330 -6.29 -6.22 15.13
N LEU A 331 -6.70 -7.47 15.31
CA LEU A 331 -5.91 -8.64 14.87
C LEU A 331 -5.70 -8.68 13.35
N GLN A 332 -6.64 -8.15 12.56
CA GLN A 332 -6.53 -8.04 11.10
C GLN A 332 -5.53 -6.95 10.66
N HIS A 333 -5.48 -5.81 11.36
CA HIS A 333 -4.59 -4.68 11.03
C HIS A 333 -3.11 -4.85 11.43
N ARG A 334 -2.73 -5.97 12.07
CA ARG A 334 -1.35 -6.19 12.58
C ARG A 334 -0.26 -6.05 11.52
N LYS A 335 -0.53 -6.46 10.27
CA LYS A 335 0.43 -6.34 9.15
C LYS A 335 0.77 -4.89 8.86
N GLN A 336 -0.24 -4.04 8.74
CA GLN A 336 -0.10 -2.62 8.40
C GLN A 336 0.54 -1.82 9.54
N ILE A 337 0.18 -2.13 10.80
CA ILE A 337 0.82 -1.54 11.99
C ILE A 337 2.32 -1.92 12.03
N GLY A 338 2.66 -3.18 11.74
CA GLY A 338 4.05 -3.65 11.68
C GLY A 338 4.88 -2.99 10.56
N LEU A 339 4.28 -2.77 9.38
CA LEU A 339 4.94 -2.08 8.28
C LEU A 339 5.16 -0.58 8.57
N LEU A 340 4.21 0.10 9.22
CA LEU A 340 4.40 1.49 9.67
C LEU A 340 5.44 1.60 10.78
N SER A 341 5.48 0.62 11.70
CA SER A 341 6.55 0.48 12.69
C SER A 341 7.93 0.38 12.03
N PHE A 342 8.08 -0.52 11.05
CA PHE A 342 9.33 -0.68 10.31
C PHE A 342 9.72 0.61 9.56
N PHE A 343 8.78 1.26 8.88
CA PHE A 343 9.02 2.53 8.19
C PHE A 343 9.55 3.62 9.15
N CYS A 344 8.92 3.79 10.32
CA CYS A 344 9.38 4.75 11.32
C CYS A 344 10.76 4.38 11.90
N ALA A 345 11.05 3.09 12.08
CA ALA A 345 12.36 2.60 12.53
C ALA A 345 13.47 2.84 11.49
N ALA A 346 13.18 2.60 10.20
CA ALA A 346 14.11 2.85 9.10
C ALA A 346 14.41 4.35 8.94
N LEU A 347 13.39 5.22 9.05
CA LEU A 347 13.60 6.67 9.08
C LEU A 347 14.45 7.09 10.30
N HIS A 348 14.15 6.57 11.49
CA HIS A 348 14.96 6.83 12.70
C HIS A 348 16.44 6.44 12.51
N ALA A 349 16.71 5.29 11.89
CA ALA A 349 18.07 4.88 11.57
C ALA A 349 18.75 5.87 10.62
N LEU A 350 18.11 6.26 9.52
CA LEU A 350 18.64 7.26 8.57
C LEU A 350 18.92 8.61 9.25
N TYR A 351 17.97 9.15 10.02
CA TYR A 351 18.16 10.39 10.76
C TYR A 351 19.29 10.30 11.80
N SER A 352 19.51 9.12 12.39
CA SER A 352 20.60 8.87 13.33
C SER A 352 21.97 8.79 12.65
N PHE A 353 22.08 8.11 11.50
CA PHE A 353 23.29 8.11 10.67
C PHE A 353 23.64 9.52 10.17
N CYS A 354 22.66 10.38 9.90
CA CYS A 354 22.89 11.76 9.47
C CYS A 354 23.31 12.72 10.60
N LEU A 355 23.35 12.31 11.88
CA LEU A 355 23.67 13.22 12.99
C LEU A 355 25.05 13.91 12.86
N PRO A 356 26.16 13.23 12.49
CA PRO A 356 27.48 13.86 12.35
C PRO A 356 27.58 14.85 11.17
N LEU A 357 26.69 14.74 10.19
CA LEU A 357 26.66 15.63 9.02
C LEU A 357 26.10 17.03 9.36
N ARG A 358 25.36 17.16 10.46
CA ARG A 358 24.69 18.41 10.86
C ARG A 358 25.69 19.47 11.31
N ARG A 359 25.58 20.69 10.75
CA ARG A 359 26.37 21.86 11.20
C ARG A 359 26.30 22.09 12.71
N SER A 360 25.12 21.92 13.32
CA SER A 360 24.96 22.07 14.78
C SER A 360 25.86 21.13 15.57
N HIS A 361 25.96 19.85 15.18
CA HIS A 361 26.79 18.87 15.87
C HIS A 361 28.29 19.17 15.68
N ARG A 362 28.68 19.64 14.49
CA ARG A 362 30.06 20.09 14.23
C ARG A 362 30.44 21.29 15.12
N TYR A 363 29.55 22.27 15.29
CA TYR A 363 29.79 23.39 16.20
C TYR A 363 29.83 22.95 17.68
N ASP A 364 28.94 22.06 18.10
CA ASP A 364 28.95 21.49 19.46
C ASP A 364 30.29 20.76 19.76
N LEU A 365 30.81 19.99 18.80
CA LEU A 365 32.09 19.27 18.91
C LEU A 365 33.29 20.23 18.97
N VAL A 366 33.33 21.25 18.11
CA VAL A 366 34.38 22.28 18.14
C VAL A 366 34.36 23.06 19.45
N ASN A 367 33.18 23.46 19.94
CA ASN A 367 33.03 24.14 21.22
C ASN A 367 33.50 23.27 22.41
N LEU A 368 33.23 21.96 22.36
CA LEU A 368 33.70 21.02 23.38
C LEU A 368 35.23 20.90 23.37
N ALA A 369 35.86 20.80 22.19
CA ALA A 369 37.31 20.74 22.05
C ALA A 369 38.00 22.03 22.54
N VAL A 370 37.50 23.20 22.17
CA VAL A 370 38.01 24.49 22.66
C VAL A 370 37.89 24.58 24.19
N LYS A 371 36.74 24.18 24.75
CA LYS A 371 36.54 24.14 26.22
C LYS A 371 37.48 23.16 26.91
N GLN A 372 37.80 22.02 26.30
CA GLN A 372 38.78 21.07 26.82
C GLN A 372 40.17 21.72 26.89
N MET A 373 40.63 22.35 25.81
CA MET A 373 41.93 23.04 25.77
C MET A 373 42.04 24.10 26.87
N LEU A 374 41.01 24.94 27.02
CA LEU A 374 40.96 25.99 28.05
C LEU A 374 40.92 25.45 29.49
N THR A 375 40.49 24.19 29.69
CA THR A 375 40.45 23.54 31.02
C THR A 375 41.63 22.60 31.27
N ASN A 376 42.60 22.54 30.35
CA ASN A 376 43.81 21.70 30.40
C ASN A 376 43.55 20.22 30.78
N LYS A 377 42.41 19.66 30.32
CA LYS A 377 42.05 18.26 30.58
C LYS A 377 42.65 17.34 29.52
N SER A 378 43.58 16.48 29.92
CA SER A 378 44.33 15.58 29.04
C SER A 378 43.57 14.32 28.59
N HIS A 379 42.51 13.91 29.30
CA HIS A 379 41.79 12.66 29.04
C HIS A 379 40.27 12.90 28.95
N LEU A 380 39.67 12.51 27.82
CA LEU A 380 38.21 12.56 27.58
C LEU A 380 37.52 11.19 27.62
N TRP A 381 38.29 10.10 27.62
CA TRP A 381 37.72 8.76 27.53
C TRP A 381 37.02 8.38 28.84
N VAL A 382 35.74 8.02 28.73
CA VAL A 382 34.88 7.57 29.83
C VAL A 382 34.34 6.19 29.44
N GLU A 383 34.98 5.16 30.00
CA GLU A 383 34.74 3.74 29.70
C GLU A 383 33.25 3.38 29.67
N GLU A 384 32.50 3.80 30.70
CA GLU A 384 31.06 3.52 30.82
C GLU A 384 30.21 4.15 29.69
N GLU A 385 30.51 5.38 29.28
CA GLU A 385 29.79 6.06 28.20
C GLU A 385 30.08 5.40 26.85
N VAL A 386 31.30 4.89 26.64
CA VAL A 386 31.71 4.14 25.45
C VAL A 386 30.99 2.80 25.39
N TRP A 387 31.09 1.96 26.44
CA TRP A 387 30.40 0.67 26.50
C TRP A 387 28.90 0.81 26.27
N ARG A 388 28.27 1.78 26.92
CA ARG A 388 26.84 2.04 26.72
C ARG A 388 26.53 2.35 25.24
N MET A 389 27.35 3.18 24.60
CA MET A 389 27.16 3.59 23.20
C MET A 389 27.31 2.41 22.23
N GLU A 390 28.38 1.62 22.35
CA GLU A 390 28.61 0.44 21.50
C GLU A 390 27.49 -0.61 21.67
N ILE A 391 27.07 -0.87 22.91
CA ILE A 391 25.99 -1.81 23.21
C ILE A 391 24.66 -1.36 22.58
N TYR A 392 24.19 -0.13 22.84
CA TYR A 392 22.89 0.27 22.31
C TYR A 392 22.90 0.39 20.78
N LEU A 393 24.00 0.84 20.17
CA LEU A 393 24.11 0.92 18.71
C LEU A 393 24.03 -0.48 18.07
N SER A 394 24.80 -1.44 18.58
CA SER A 394 24.78 -2.84 18.11
C SER A 394 23.39 -3.46 18.23
N LEU A 395 22.73 -3.31 19.39
CA LEU A 395 21.36 -3.78 19.60
C LEU A 395 20.35 -3.12 18.65
N GLY A 396 20.53 -1.84 18.34
CA GLY A 396 19.68 -1.11 17.40
C GLY A 396 19.83 -1.62 15.96
N VAL A 397 21.05 -1.92 15.53
CA VAL A 397 21.34 -2.53 14.21
C VAL A 397 20.72 -3.93 14.11
N LEU A 398 20.88 -4.78 15.13
CA LEU A 398 20.28 -6.10 15.18
C LEU A 398 18.73 -6.04 15.18
N ALA A 399 18.16 -5.10 15.93
CA ALA A 399 16.71 -4.86 15.93
C ALA A 399 16.22 -4.45 14.53
N LEU A 400 16.87 -3.49 13.86
CA LEU A 400 16.49 -3.08 12.51
C LEU A 400 16.66 -4.21 11.47
N GLY A 401 17.72 -5.01 11.59
CA GLY A 401 17.93 -6.19 10.76
C GLY A 401 16.80 -7.22 10.90
N THR A 402 16.40 -7.54 12.13
CA THR A 402 15.26 -8.44 12.37
C THR A 402 13.92 -7.85 11.89
N LEU A 403 13.67 -6.56 12.09
CA LEU A 403 12.48 -5.88 11.53
C LEU A 403 12.45 -5.90 10.00
N SER A 404 13.61 -5.79 9.34
CA SER A 404 13.73 -5.86 7.89
C SER A 404 13.29 -7.22 7.35
N LEU A 405 13.63 -8.33 8.03
CA LEU A 405 13.16 -9.67 7.68
C LEU A 405 11.63 -9.81 7.80
N LEU A 406 11.01 -9.19 8.81
CA LEU A 406 9.54 -9.15 8.95
C LEU A 406 8.87 -8.36 7.83
N ALA A 407 9.49 -7.26 7.40
CA ALA A 407 8.99 -6.42 6.31
C ALA A 407 9.11 -7.14 4.95
N ILE A 408 10.25 -7.78 4.67
CA ILE A 408 10.48 -8.56 3.45
C ILE A 408 9.47 -9.73 3.36
N THR A 409 9.30 -10.50 4.44
CA THR A 409 8.30 -11.60 4.47
C THR A 409 6.84 -11.13 4.52
N SER A 410 6.59 -9.82 4.54
CA SER A 410 5.24 -9.24 4.36
C SER A 410 4.89 -8.96 2.89
N LEU A 411 5.85 -9.06 1.96
CA LEU A 411 5.62 -8.96 0.52
C LEU A 411 4.81 -10.17 0.04
N PRO A 412 3.71 -10.00 -0.74
CA PRO A 412 2.86 -11.12 -1.14
C PRO A 412 3.59 -12.26 -1.87
N SER A 413 4.56 -11.93 -2.72
CA SER A 413 5.38 -12.91 -3.46
C SER A 413 6.16 -13.86 -2.54
N ILE A 414 6.64 -13.36 -1.39
CA ILE A 414 7.39 -14.14 -0.40
C ILE A 414 6.45 -14.77 0.62
N ALA A 415 5.42 -14.05 1.06
CA ALA A 415 4.43 -14.57 2.00
C ALA A 415 3.70 -15.80 1.43
N ASN A 416 3.40 -15.80 0.12
CA ASN A 416 2.73 -16.90 -0.57
C ASN A 416 3.65 -18.08 -0.91
N SER A 417 4.98 -17.91 -0.87
CA SER A 417 5.96 -19.00 -1.10
C SER A 417 6.37 -19.73 0.18
N LEU A 418 6.08 -19.17 1.35
CA LEU A 418 6.40 -19.76 2.66
C LEU A 418 5.23 -20.61 3.17
N ASN A 419 5.52 -21.75 3.78
CA ASN A 419 4.49 -22.50 4.48
C ASN A 419 4.13 -21.81 5.83
N TRP A 420 2.98 -22.19 6.39
CA TRP A 420 2.48 -21.56 7.63
C TRP A 420 3.45 -21.67 8.83
N ARG A 421 4.28 -22.72 8.90
CA ARG A 421 5.26 -22.89 9.99
C ARG A 421 6.41 -21.90 9.86
N GLU A 422 6.94 -21.72 8.65
CA GLU A 422 7.98 -20.72 8.34
C GLU A 422 7.46 -19.30 8.55
N PHE A 423 6.29 -18.99 7.98
CA PHE A 423 5.66 -17.68 8.13
C PHE A 423 5.40 -17.36 9.61
N SER A 424 4.86 -18.31 10.37
CA SER A 424 4.64 -18.14 11.81
C SER A 424 5.95 -18.03 12.61
N PHE A 425 7.02 -18.73 12.23
CA PHE A 425 8.32 -18.59 12.88
C PHE A 425 8.88 -17.18 12.70
N VAL A 426 8.86 -16.65 11.48
CA VAL A 426 9.33 -15.29 11.21
C VAL A 426 8.43 -14.26 11.93
N GLN A 427 7.13 -14.25 11.63
CA GLN A 427 6.21 -13.20 12.08
C GLN A 427 5.89 -13.25 13.59
N SER A 428 6.02 -14.40 14.27
CA SER A 428 5.80 -14.50 15.72
C SER A 428 7.09 -14.62 16.53
N THR A 429 8.05 -15.46 16.13
CA THR A 429 9.25 -15.73 16.94
C THR A 429 10.31 -14.66 16.69
N LEU A 430 10.75 -14.46 15.44
CA LEU A 430 11.66 -13.35 15.12
C LEU A 430 11.00 -11.99 15.39
N GLY A 431 9.68 -11.90 15.20
CA GLY A 431 8.87 -10.75 15.61
C GLY A 431 8.98 -10.38 17.08
N PHE A 432 8.94 -11.37 17.98
CA PHE A 432 9.16 -11.14 19.40
C PHE A 432 10.62 -10.83 19.74
N VAL A 433 11.58 -11.47 19.06
CA VAL A 433 13.01 -11.15 19.21
C VAL A 433 13.29 -9.70 18.82
N ALA A 434 12.69 -9.20 17.74
CA ALA A 434 12.80 -7.79 17.33
C ALA A 434 12.28 -6.84 18.42
N LEU A 435 11.13 -7.14 19.03
CA LEU A 435 10.59 -6.36 20.16
C LEU A 435 11.55 -6.35 21.37
N VAL A 436 12.14 -7.50 21.71
CA VAL A 436 13.12 -7.61 22.81
C VAL A 436 14.40 -6.83 22.48
N LEU A 437 14.95 -6.96 21.28
CA LEU A 437 16.15 -6.21 20.85
C LEU A 437 15.90 -4.69 20.86
N SER A 438 14.76 -4.22 20.34
CA SER A 438 14.36 -2.80 20.41
C SER A 438 14.21 -2.31 21.86
N THR A 439 13.75 -3.18 22.76
CA THR A 439 13.62 -2.87 24.20
C THR A 439 15.00 -2.76 24.85
N LEU A 440 15.90 -3.71 24.60
CA LEU A 440 17.26 -3.69 25.11
C LEU A 440 18.05 -2.49 24.56
N HIS A 441 17.90 -2.16 23.28
CA HIS A 441 18.43 -0.93 22.67
C HIS A 441 17.97 0.32 23.44
N THR A 442 16.67 0.44 23.71
CA THR A 442 16.10 1.62 24.40
C THR A 442 16.50 1.68 25.88
N LEU A 443 16.55 0.53 26.57
CA LEU A 443 17.01 0.43 27.95
C LEU A 443 18.50 0.77 28.10
N THR A 444 19.36 0.27 27.21
CA THR A 444 20.80 0.55 27.24
C THR A 444 21.12 1.97 26.77
N TYR A 445 20.33 2.56 25.87
CA TYR A 445 20.37 4.00 25.59
C TYR A 445 20.01 4.85 26.84
N GLY A 446 19.00 4.41 27.59
CA GLY A 446 18.55 5.07 28.82
C GLY A 446 19.57 4.99 29.95
N TRP A 447 20.05 3.78 30.28
CA TRP A 447 21.04 3.51 31.32
C TRP A 447 20.67 4.24 32.64
N THR A 448 21.60 4.98 33.24
CA THR A 448 21.39 5.81 34.43
C THR A 448 20.52 7.05 34.18
N ARG A 449 20.36 7.51 32.94
CA ARG A 449 19.65 8.77 32.58
C ARG A 449 18.15 8.73 32.85
N ALA A 450 17.57 7.56 33.08
CA ALA A 450 16.18 7.42 33.53
C ALA A 450 15.96 7.97 34.95
N PHE A 451 17.01 7.97 35.78
CA PHE A 451 16.97 8.32 37.20
C PHE A 451 17.59 9.70 37.50
N GLU A 452 18.15 10.38 36.48
CA GLU A 452 18.66 11.74 36.58
C GLU A 452 17.49 12.76 36.69
N GLU A 453 17.29 13.36 37.86
CA GLU A 453 16.24 14.38 38.11
C GLU A 453 16.32 15.55 37.09
N SER A 454 17.53 15.95 36.69
CA SER A 454 17.78 17.00 35.69
C SER A 454 17.15 16.73 34.31
N ARG A 455 16.70 15.51 34.05
CA ARG A 455 15.98 15.13 32.82
C ARG A 455 14.47 15.35 32.89
N TYR A 456 13.89 15.58 34.07
CA TYR A 456 12.45 15.73 34.30
C TYR A 456 11.98 17.19 34.13
N LYS A 457 12.22 17.73 32.92
CA LYS A 457 11.83 19.09 32.54
C LYS A 457 10.31 19.29 32.65
N PHE A 458 9.86 20.32 33.36
CA PHE A 458 8.44 20.56 33.67
C PHE A 458 7.74 19.32 34.28
N TYR A 459 8.45 18.53 35.09
CA TYR A 459 8.00 17.24 35.62
C TYR A 459 7.70 16.16 34.55
N LEU A 460 7.94 16.45 33.26
CA LEU A 460 7.70 15.53 32.15
C LEU A 460 8.89 14.56 32.01
N PRO A 461 8.68 13.25 32.19
CA PRO A 461 9.76 12.25 32.14
C PRO A 461 10.43 12.16 30.76
N PRO A 462 11.66 11.63 30.67
CA PRO A 462 12.32 11.38 29.40
C PRO A 462 11.46 10.50 28.49
N THR A 463 11.26 10.90 27.23
CA THR A 463 10.26 10.28 26.33
C THR A 463 10.46 8.78 26.15
N PHE A 464 11.72 8.30 26.21
CA PHE A 464 12.03 6.86 26.16
C PHE A 464 11.49 6.07 27.36
N THR A 465 11.37 6.67 28.56
CA THR A 465 10.80 6.01 29.74
C THR A 465 9.29 5.78 29.58
N LEU A 466 8.58 6.75 29.00
CA LEU A 466 7.16 6.65 28.69
C LEU A 466 6.89 5.54 27.66
N THR A 467 7.74 5.43 26.63
CA THR A 467 7.56 4.42 25.57
C THR A 467 7.97 3.01 25.97
N LEU A 468 8.79 2.83 27.01
CA LEU A 468 9.18 1.52 27.53
C LEU A 468 8.03 0.76 28.23
N LEU A 469 7.01 1.46 28.75
CA LEU A 469 5.96 0.85 29.58
C LEU A 469 5.20 -0.29 28.87
N VAL A 470 4.64 -0.01 27.70
CA VAL A 470 3.85 -0.97 26.91
C VAL A 470 4.67 -2.21 26.48
N PRO A 471 5.85 -2.08 25.84
CA PRO A 471 6.67 -3.22 25.44
C PRO A 471 7.17 -4.05 26.64
N CYS A 472 7.56 -3.43 27.75
CA CYS A 472 7.94 -4.16 28.96
C CYS A 472 6.77 -5.02 29.50
N VAL A 473 5.56 -4.48 29.55
CA VAL A 473 4.35 -5.25 29.94
C VAL A 473 4.10 -6.42 28.98
N ILE A 474 4.26 -6.23 27.67
CA ILE A 474 4.09 -7.30 26.67
C ILE A 474 5.14 -8.40 26.83
N ILE A 475 6.42 -8.02 27.05
CA ILE A 475 7.52 -8.97 27.23
C ILE A 475 7.31 -9.79 28.50
N LEU A 476 6.94 -9.15 29.63
CA LEU A 476 6.61 -9.83 30.88
C LEU A 476 5.42 -10.78 30.71
N ALA A 477 4.33 -10.33 30.08
CA ALA A 477 3.15 -11.16 29.84
C ALA A 477 3.44 -12.37 28.92
N LYS A 478 4.26 -12.19 27.87
CA LYS A 478 4.74 -13.30 27.04
C LYS A 478 5.65 -14.25 27.82
N GLY A 479 6.53 -13.73 28.69
CA GLY A 479 7.34 -14.54 29.60
C GLY A 479 6.49 -15.44 30.50
N LEU A 480 5.44 -14.88 31.11
CA LEU A 480 4.47 -15.65 31.90
C LEU A 480 3.77 -16.74 31.07
N PHE A 481 3.40 -16.47 29.81
CA PHE A 481 2.77 -17.47 28.94
C PHE A 481 3.71 -18.57 28.44
N LEU A 482 5.02 -18.41 28.54
CA LEU A 482 5.99 -19.47 28.24
C LEU A 482 6.11 -20.48 29.40
N LEU A 483 5.81 -20.07 30.65
CA LEU A 483 5.87 -20.95 31.82
C LEU A 483 5.01 -22.22 31.60
N PRO A 484 5.49 -23.42 32.01
CA PRO A 484 4.81 -24.69 31.72
C PRO A 484 3.34 -24.77 32.15
N CYS A 485 2.94 -24.09 33.21
CA CYS A 485 1.57 -24.02 33.70
C CYS A 485 0.62 -23.33 32.71
N PHE A 486 1.04 -22.21 32.11
CA PHE A 486 0.24 -21.46 31.14
C PHE A 486 0.38 -22.03 29.72
N SER A 487 1.60 -22.35 29.28
CA SER A 487 1.86 -22.83 27.92
C SER A 487 1.18 -24.17 27.62
N ARG A 488 1.21 -25.13 28.55
CA ARG A 488 0.50 -26.42 28.42
C ARG A 488 -1.02 -26.22 28.34
N ARG A 489 -1.58 -25.32 29.16
CA ARG A 489 -3.03 -25.02 29.17
C ARG A 489 -3.49 -24.31 27.89
N LEU A 490 -2.76 -23.29 27.43
CA LEU A 490 -2.98 -22.65 26.14
C LEU A 490 -2.91 -23.64 24.97
N THR A 491 -1.93 -24.55 25.01
CA THR A 491 -1.77 -25.59 23.97
C THR A 491 -2.97 -26.55 23.94
N LYS A 492 -3.47 -26.99 25.11
CA LYS A 492 -4.71 -27.78 25.19
C LYS A 492 -5.91 -27.02 24.59
N ILE A 493 -6.14 -25.78 25.00
CA ILE A 493 -7.25 -24.95 24.51
C ILE A 493 -7.19 -24.77 22.99
N ARG A 494 -6.01 -24.48 22.44
CA ARG A 494 -5.82 -24.32 20.98
C ARG A 494 -6.04 -25.63 20.20
N ARG A 495 -5.74 -26.77 20.81
CA ARG A 495 -6.07 -28.11 20.29
C ARG A 495 -7.56 -28.49 20.45
N GLY A 496 -8.40 -27.63 21.05
CA GLY A 496 -9.84 -27.84 21.18
C GLY A 496 -10.33 -28.30 22.55
N TRP A 497 -9.49 -28.23 23.59
CA TRP A 497 -9.93 -28.48 24.97
C TRP A 497 -10.84 -27.34 25.48
N GLU A 498 -11.97 -27.71 26.07
CA GLU A 498 -12.85 -26.81 26.81
C GLU A 498 -12.80 -27.13 28.31
N LYS A 499 -12.98 -26.10 29.15
CA LYS A 499 -12.96 -26.24 30.61
C LYS A 499 -14.23 -26.93 31.14
N ASP A 500 -15.37 -26.61 30.53
CA ASP A 500 -16.68 -27.11 30.90
C ASP A 500 -17.18 -27.98 29.72
N GLY A 501 -17.41 -29.27 29.94
CA GLY A 501 -17.46 -30.30 28.89
C GLY A 501 -18.70 -30.33 27.99
N ALA A 502 -19.38 -29.20 27.78
CA ALA A 502 -20.60 -29.11 27.00
C ALA A 502 -20.42 -28.16 25.81
N VAL A 503 -20.16 -28.75 24.63
CA VAL A 503 -20.00 -28.00 23.37
C VAL A 503 -21.34 -27.37 22.96
N LYS A 504 -21.58 -26.12 23.36
CA LYS A 504 -22.68 -25.31 22.82
C LYS A 504 -22.22 -24.59 21.54
N PHE A 505 -22.52 -25.20 20.39
CA PHE A 505 -22.47 -24.49 19.12
C PHE A 505 -23.59 -23.44 19.07
N THR A 506 -23.27 -22.19 19.36
CA THR A 506 -24.17 -21.06 19.07
C THR A 506 -24.15 -20.79 17.57
N LEU A 507 -25.16 -21.29 16.85
CA LEU A 507 -25.39 -20.94 15.45
C LEU A 507 -25.85 -19.47 15.34
N PRO A 508 -25.65 -18.79 14.19
CA PRO A 508 -25.92 -17.34 14.07
C PRO A 508 -27.40 -16.90 14.09
N ALA A 509 -28.33 -17.72 14.60
CA ALA A 509 -29.78 -17.48 14.52
C ALA A 509 -30.38 -16.81 15.77
N ASP A 510 -29.78 -16.99 16.95
CA ASP A 510 -30.45 -16.69 18.24
C ASP A 510 -30.51 -15.19 18.61
N SER A 511 -29.96 -14.28 17.79
CA SER A 511 -30.06 -12.83 18.03
C SER A 511 -31.38 -12.19 17.56
N ILE A 512 -32.16 -12.86 16.70
CA ILE A 512 -33.36 -12.27 16.07
C ILE A 512 -34.64 -12.49 16.91
N LEU A 513 -34.63 -13.44 17.86
CA LEU A 513 -35.81 -13.77 18.69
C LEU A 513 -35.87 -13.04 20.04
N ALA A 514 -34.83 -12.30 20.44
CA ALA A 514 -34.78 -11.60 21.72
C ALA A 514 -35.44 -10.20 21.72
N GLU A 515 -35.72 -9.62 20.55
CA GLU A 515 -36.19 -8.22 20.41
C GLU A 515 -37.71 -8.10 20.20
N LYS A 516 -38.46 -9.21 20.20
CA LYS A 516 -39.91 -9.23 19.85
C LYS A 516 -40.88 -9.47 21.01
N THR A 517 -40.40 -9.40 22.26
CA THR A 517 -41.21 -9.65 23.48
C THR A 517 -41.09 -8.54 24.53
N SER A 518 -40.89 -7.29 24.11
CA SER A 518 -40.79 -6.13 25.02
C SER A 518 -41.43 -4.85 24.46
N HIS A 519 -42.60 -4.93 23.83
CA HIS A 519 -43.52 -3.78 23.70
C HIS A 519 -44.98 -4.26 23.70
N VAL A 520 -45.60 -4.14 24.88
CA VAL A 520 -47.03 -3.87 25.07
C VAL A 520 -47.14 -2.37 25.36
#